data_AF-A0A3C1BNR7-F1
#
_entry.id   AF-A0A3C1BNR7-F1
#
_cell.length_a   1.000
_cell.length_b   1.000
_cell.length_c   1.000
_cell.angle_alpha   90.00
_cell.angle_beta   90.00
_cell.angle_gamma   90.00
#
_symmetry.space_group_name_H-M   'P 1'
#
loop_
_entity.id
_entity.type
_entity.pdbx_description
1 polymer ?
#
loop_
_entity_poly.entity_id
_entity_poly.type
_entity_poly.pdbx_seq_one_letter_code
_entity_poly.pdbx_strand_id
1 'polypeptide(L)'
;MKNAETPPNAALIVAGGRGSRAGAGLPKQYRPLPAHVGPGHPGQTVLGASLQAFIAHPQIGGVQVVIHPDDKELYLNAIKDMETHDKLYEHAYGGAQRQESVLAGLEALQAHSPKQVLVHDAARPFVSAALIDRCLTALGSAHGAIPAIAVTDTLKRAEAGRITETVSRDGLWRAQTPQAFNFMALLAAHRAAPPGLTDDAAVAELAGMQLALVAGDPDNIKMTHEADFAARIAVPRTGQGFDVHRFDAEGTAETIMLGGMPVPHNRRIIGHSDADLVLHAITDALYGAIADGDIGAHFPPSDAANKDRASVDFLRHAADRVAAAGCRIVHIDVTVICEAPKIGPHRAAMTQTIAGLLHLDTQAVSVKATTTEGLGFTGRGEGLAAQALATIVPSQMS
;
A
#
# COMPACT_ATOMS: atom_id res chain seq x y z
N MET A 1 16.22 35.75 4.88
CA MET A 1 15.34 34.59 5.16
C MET A 1 15.21 34.51 6.67
N LYS A 2 14.01 34.65 7.24
CA LYS A 2 13.79 34.51 8.68
C LYS A 2 14.08 33.04 9.03
N ASN A 3 15.01 32.78 9.95
CA ASN A 3 15.17 31.45 10.55
C ASN A 3 13.81 31.03 11.09
N ALA A 4 13.16 30.05 10.47
CA ALA A 4 11.97 29.45 11.05
C ALA A 4 12.41 28.84 12.39
N GLU A 5 11.85 29.30 13.50
CA GLU A 5 12.10 28.69 14.80
C GLU A 5 11.74 27.20 14.71
N THR A 6 12.65 26.33 15.13
CA THR A 6 12.40 24.89 15.21
C THR A 6 11.12 24.67 16.03
N PRO A 7 10.14 23.89 15.53
CA PRO A 7 8.91 23.65 16.25
C PRO A 7 9.19 23.11 17.67
N PRO A 8 8.45 23.54 18.69
CA PRO A 8 8.79 23.24 20.08
C PRO A 8 8.41 21.82 20.54
N ASN A 9 7.93 20.97 19.62
CA ASN A 9 7.37 19.66 19.94
C ASN A 9 8.29 18.55 19.44
N ALA A 10 8.50 17.51 20.24
CA ALA A 10 9.22 16.32 19.85
C ALA A 10 8.30 15.09 19.82
N ALA A 11 8.62 14.12 18.98
CA ALA A 11 8.03 12.79 19.03
C ALA A 11 8.97 11.82 19.74
N LEU A 12 8.41 10.91 20.54
CA LEU A 12 9.12 9.80 21.15
C LEU A 12 8.53 8.49 20.63
N ILE A 13 9.29 7.79 19.78
CA ILE A 13 8.85 6.55 19.12
C ILE A 13 9.42 5.34 19.86
N VAL A 14 8.53 4.54 20.45
CA VAL A 14 8.89 3.41 21.31
C VAL A 14 8.92 2.12 20.49
N ALA A 15 10.12 1.60 20.24
CA ALA A 15 10.41 0.43 19.41
C ALA A 15 11.23 -0.65 20.15
N GLY A 16 11.31 -0.61 21.48
CA GLY A 16 12.11 -1.56 22.29
C GLY A 16 11.47 -2.92 22.56
N GLY A 17 10.20 -3.13 22.18
CA GLY A 17 9.48 -4.37 22.49
C GLY A 17 9.83 -5.54 21.55
N ARG A 18 9.90 -6.76 22.08
CA ARG A 18 10.21 -7.97 21.28
C ARG A 18 9.05 -8.53 20.45
N GLY A 19 7.81 -8.17 20.77
CA GLY A 19 6.65 -8.47 19.91
C GLY A 19 6.27 -9.95 19.78
N SER A 20 6.43 -10.78 20.82
CA SER A 20 6.18 -12.24 20.81
C SER A 20 4.81 -12.69 20.29
N ARG A 21 3.79 -11.81 20.33
CA ARG A 21 2.42 -12.09 19.84
C ARG A 21 2.25 -11.93 18.32
N ALA A 22 3.22 -11.35 17.63
CA ALA A 22 3.16 -11.12 16.19
C ALA A 22 3.54 -12.36 15.35
N GLY A 23 3.73 -13.52 15.98
CA GLY A 23 4.19 -14.74 15.31
C GLY A 23 5.70 -14.77 15.08
N ALA A 24 6.19 -15.80 14.40
CA ALA A 24 7.62 -15.98 14.10
C ALA A 24 8.16 -14.91 13.13
N GLY A 25 9.47 -14.66 13.18
CA GLY A 25 10.17 -13.71 12.29
C GLY A 25 10.81 -12.53 13.03
N LEU A 26 11.13 -11.47 12.28
CA LEU A 26 11.72 -10.24 12.84
C LEU A 26 10.81 -9.62 13.92
N PRO A 27 11.37 -8.84 14.87
CA PRO A 27 10.56 -8.01 15.74
C PRO A 27 9.61 -7.16 14.91
N LYS A 28 8.35 -7.09 15.33
CA LYS A 28 7.23 -6.60 14.51
C LYS A 28 7.43 -5.20 13.94
N GLN A 29 8.13 -4.32 14.66
CA GLN A 29 8.45 -2.96 14.24
C GLN A 29 9.42 -2.91 13.03
N TYR A 30 10.21 -3.96 12.80
CA TYR A 30 11.13 -4.04 11.66
C TYR A 30 10.59 -4.89 10.51
N ARG A 31 9.37 -5.43 10.63
CA ARG A 31 8.76 -6.18 9.53
C ARG A 31 8.35 -5.24 8.41
N PRO A 32 8.37 -5.72 7.16
CA PRO A 32 7.80 -4.97 6.06
C PRO A 32 6.34 -4.61 6.31
N LEU A 33 5.93 -3.42 5.89
CA LEU A 33 4.51 -3.09 5.88
C LEU A 33 3.78 -3.99 4.89
N PRO A 34 2.58 -4.50 5.24
CA PRO A 34 1.80 -5.26 4.28
C PRO A 34 1.36 -4.36 3.12
N ALA A 35 1.56 -4.81 1.88
CA ALA A 35 1.27 -4.04 0.68
C ALA A 35 -0.21 -3.63 0.49
N HIS A 36 -1.12 -4.18 1.29
CA HIS A 36 -2.55 -3.93 1.22
C HIS A 36 -3.02 -2.75 2.10
N VAL A 37 -2.14 -2.12 2.88
CA VAL A 37 -2.54 -1.04 3.81
C VAL A 37 -2.35 0.38 3.23
N GLY A 38 -2.17 0.48 1.92
CA GLY A 38 -2.25 1.74 1.17
C GLY A 38 -1.00 2.04 0.32
N PRO A 39 -1.14 2.77 -0.80
CA PRO A 39 0.01 3.21 -1.59
C PRO A 39 0.72 4.38 -0.88
N GLY A 40 2.06 4.34 -0.81
CA GLY A 40 2.85 5.57 -0.60
C GLY A 40 3.76 5.68 0.63
N HIS A 41 4.34 4.60 1.14
CA HIS A 41 5.41 4.72 2.15
C HIS A 41 6.78 4.29 1.59
N PRO A 42 7.60 5.21 1.07
CA PRO A 42 9.05 5.00 1.11
C PRO A 42 9.47 4.92 2.59
N GLY A 43 10.18 3.87 2.99
CA GLY A 43 10.41 3.50 4.41
C GLY A 43 9.74 2.17 4.79
N GLN A 44 10.22 1.09 4.16
CA GLN A 44 9.56 -0.21 3.94
C GLN A 44 9.10 -1.00 5.17
N THR A 45 9.32 -0.53 6.40
CA THR A 45 8.99 -1.25 7.65
C THR A 45 7.94 -0.54 8.48
N VAL A 46 7.32 -1.26 9.43
CA VAL A 46 6.35 -0.68 10.39
C VAL A 46 6.94 0.54 11.11
N LEU A 47 8.20 0.46 11.58
CA LEU A 47 8.91 1.57 12.21
C LEU A 47 9.15 2.71 11.25
N GLY A 48 9.63 2.42 10.03
CA GLY A 48 9.91 3.44 9.01
C GLY A 48 8.68 4.30 8.71
N ALA A 49 7.51 3.68 8.54
CA ALA A 49 6.27 4.39 8.31
C ALA A 49 5.82 5.25 9.50
N SER A 50 5.92 4.73 10.74
CA SER A 50 5.67 5.54 11.94
C SER A 50 6.61 6.75 12.00
N LEU A 51 7.91 6.59 11.71
CA LEU A 51 8.88 7.68 11.73
C LEU A 51 8.58 8.74 10.67
N GLN A 52 8.28 8.32 9.45
CA GLN A 52 7.98 9.20 8.32
C GLN A 52 6.83 10.16 8.64
N ALA A 53 5.78 9.68 9.32
CA ALA A 53 4.63 10.50 9.69
C ALA A 53 5.02 11.67 10.62
N PHE A 54 5.87 11.45 11.62
CA PHE A 54 6.31 12.50 12.53
C PHE A 54 7.39 13.39 11.93
N ILE A 55 8.32 12.82 11.16
CA ILE A 55 9.38 13.58 10.49
C ILE A 55 8.79 14.58 9.48
N ALA A 56 7.82 14.14 8.69
CA ALA A 56 7.12 14.98 7.72
C ALA A 56 6.21 16.05 8.38
N HIS A 57 5.85 15.90 9.65
CA HIS A 57 4.90 16.79 10.30
C HIS A 57 5.51 18.17 10.58
N PRO A 58 4.85 19.29 10.17
CA PRO A 58 5.42 20.64 10.28
C PRO A 58 5.54 21.12 11.73
N GLN A 59 4.71 20.61 12.64
CA GLN A 59 4.76 21.00 14.07
C GLN A 59 5.72 20.16 14.91
N ILE A 60 6.43 19.18 14.33
CA ILE A 60 7.40 18.34 15.03
C ILE A 60 8.81 18.81 14.66
N GLY A 61 9.58 19.21 15.68
CA GLY A 61 10.96 19.69 15.55
C GLY A 61 12.03 18.60 15.73
N GLY A 62 11.66 17.44 16.27
CA GLY A 62 12.57 16.35 16.55
C GLY A 62 11.88 15.02 16.84
N VAL A 63 12.57 13.92 16.56
CA VAL A 63 12.08 12.55 16.73
C VAL A 63 13.15 11.72 17.44
N GLN A 64 12.88 11.35 18.68
CA GLN A 64 13.66 10.41 19.47
C GLN A 64 13.11 9.00 19.26
N VAL A 65 13.99 8.05 18.98
CA VAL A 65 13.62 6.63 18.87
C VAL A 65 14.22 5.86 20.03
N VAL A 66 13.45 4.93 20.60
CA VAL A 66 13.93 3.98 21.61
C VAL A 66 13.90 2.58 21.02
N ILE A 67 15.04 1.91 20.98
CA ILE A 67 15.19 0.56 20.41
C ILE A 67 15.64 -0.44 21.47
N HIS A 68 15.52 -1.73 21.17
CA HIS A 68 16.14 -2.75 22.00
C HIS A 68 17.67 -2.75 21.76
N PRO A 69 18.50 -2.98 22.79
CA PRO A 69 19.97 -3.08 22.65
C PRO A 69 20.50 -3.98 21.53
N ASP A 70 19.76 -5.03 21.20
CA ASP A 70 20.15 -6.04 20.20
C ASP A 70 19.67 -5.71 18.79
N ASP A 71 18.84 -4.67 18.63
CA ASP A 71 18.16 -4.37 17.37
C ASP A 71 18.83 -3.21 16.60
N LYS A 72 20.06 -2.82 16.98
CA LYS A 72 20.76 -1.68 16.36
C LYS A 72 20.89 -1.82 14.84
N GLU A 73 21.30 -2.99 14.35
CA GLU A 73 21.43 -3.21 12.90
C GLU A 73 20.08 -3.19 12.18
N LEU A 74 19.03 -3.78 12.78
CA LEU A 74 17.67 -3.74 12.25
C LEU A 74 17.13 -2.32 12.20
N TYR A 75 17.43 -1.50 13.22
CA TYR A 75 17.09 -0.10 13.27
C TYR A 75 17.77 0.69 12.15
N LEU A 76 19.09 0.58 12.00
CA LEU A 76 19.84 1.28 10.94
C LEU A 76 19.30 0.93 9.55
N ASN A 77 18.99 -0.35 9.32
CA ASN A 77 18.36 -0.77 8.06
C ASN A 77 16.97 -0.14 7.86
N ALA A 78 16.15 -0.06 8.91
CA ALA A 78 14.81 0.51 8.84
C ALA A 78 14.79 2.03 8.60
N ILE A 79 15.85 2.74 8.98
CA ILE A 79 15.96 4.20 8.83
C ILE A 79 16.91 4.64 7.71
N LYS A 80 17.42 3.73 6.87
CA LYS A 80 18.46 4.02 5.88
C LYS A 80 18.19 5.26 5.02
N ASP A 81 16.93 5.47 4.62
CA ASP A 81 16.52 6.61 3.78
C ASP A 81 16.30 7.91 4.58
N MET A 82 16.37 7.85 5.91
CA MET A 82 16.08 8.93 6.86
C MET A 82 17.25 9.19 7.83
N GLU A 83 18.33 8.42 7.75
CA GLU A 83 19.42 8.41 8.74
C GLU A 83 20.06 9.79 8.92
N THR A 84 20.17 10.55 7.83
CA THR A 84 20.76 11.89 7.83
C THR A 84 19.73 13.01 7.99
N HIS A 85 18.48 12.69 8.35
CA HIS A 85 17.42 13.70 8.45
C HIS A 85 17.59 14.52 9.74
N ASP A 86 17.63 15.86 9.64
CA ASP A 86 17.93 16.77 10.77
C ASP A 86 16.98 16.64 11.97
N LYS A 87 15.76 16.20 11.73
CA LYS A 87 14.76 15.92 12.79
C LYS A 87 14.94 14.58 13.50
N LEU A 88 15.77 13.66 13.00
CA LEU A 88 15.96 12.35 13.62
C LEU A 88 17.14 12.43 14.61
N TYR A 89 16.84 12.21 15.89
CA TYR A 89 17.87 12.23 16.94
C TYR A 89 18.54 10.87 17.11
N GLU A 90 19.69 10.85 17.79
CA GLU A 90 20.39 9.61 18.12
C GLU A 90 19.47 8.70 18.95
N HIS A 91 19.39 7.42 18.58
CA HIS A 91 18.54 6.46 19.27
C HIS A 91 18.98 6.26 20.73
N ALA A 92 18.01 5.93 21.59
CA ALA A 92 18.23 5.49 22.96
C ALA A 92 17.94 3.99 23.09
N TYR A 93 18.55 3.35 24.07
CA TYR A 93 18.24 1.96 24.41
C TYR A 93 17.12 1.90 25.45
N GLY A 94 16.12 1.06 25.18
CA GLY A 94 14.99 0.83 26.07
C GLY A 94 15.29 -0.17 27.19
N GLY A 95 14.37 -0.23 28.17
CA GLY A 95 14.40 -1.20 29.26
C GLY A 95 13.57 -2.46 28.98
N ALA A 96 13.39 -3.30 30.01
CA ALA A 96 12.64 -4.55 29.92
C ALA A 96 11.14 -4.34 29.72
N GLN A 97 10.60 -3.24 30.27
CA GLN A 97 9.19 -2.86 30.14
C GLN A 97 9.00 -1.64 29.22
N ARG A 98 7.77 -1.47 28.70
CA ARG A 98 7.40 -0.28 27.90
C ARG A 98 7.66 1.00 28.67
N GLN A 99 7.28 1.05 29.96
CA GLN A 99 7.45 2.22 30.82
C GLN A 99 8.93 2.62 30.96
N GLU A 100 9.82 1.66 31.21
CA GLU A 100 11.26 1.90 31.29
C GLU A 100 11.84 2.41 29.95
N SER A 101 11.35 1.86 28.84
CA SER A 101 11.73 2.32 27.51
C SER A 101 11.29 3.76 27.24
N VAL A 102 10.09 4.14 27.68
CA VAL A 102 9.62 5.54 27.57
C VAL A 102 10.49 6.45 28.43
N LEU A 103 10.75 6.09 29.68
CA LEU A 103 11.59 6.90 30.57
C LEU A 103 12.99 7.12 29.96
N ALA A 104 13.65 6.07 29.44
CA ALA A 104 14.95 6.20 28.77
C ALA A 104 14.91 7.16 27.57
N GLY A 105 13.83 7.12 26.78
CA GLY A 105 13.64 8.05 25.68
C GLY A 105 13.37 9.49 26.12
N LEU A 106 12.63 9.69 27.22
CA LEU A 106 12.40 11.01 27.81
C LEU A 106 13.69 11.61 28.40
N GLU A 107 14.52 10.79 29.05
CA GLU A 107 15.85 11.19 29.53
C GLU A 107 16.75 11.63 28.37
N ALA A 108 16.77 10.88 27.26
CA ALA A 108 17.53 11.24 26.06
C ALA A 108 17.01 12.56 25.44
N LEU A 109 15.69 12.74 25.37
CA LEU A 109 15.06 13.97 24.87
C LEU A 109 15.36 15.22 25.72
N GLN A 110 15.79 15.06 26.97
CA GLN A 110 16.07 16.18 27.86
C GLN A 110 17.13 17.12 27.29
N ALA A 111 18.11 16.59 26.55
CA ALA A 111 19.15 17.38 25.88
C ALA A 111 18.60 18.39 24.84
N HIS A 112 17.40 18.13 24.31
CA HIS A 112 16.75 18.95 23.28
C HIS A 112 15.68 19.89 23.86
N SER A 113 15.34 19.77 25.15
CA SER A 113 14.39 20.62 25.88
C SER A 113 13.09 20.92 25.12
N PRO A 114 12.39 19.91 24.56
CA PRO A 114 11.11 20.17 23.89
C PRO A 114 10.08 20.67 24.90
N LYS A 115 9.15 21.51 24.44
CA LYS A 115 8.02 21.97 25.25
C LYS A 115 7.01 20.83 25.44
N GLN A 116 6.74 20.10 24.37
CA GLN A 116 5.75 19.03 24.32
C GLN A 116 6.37 17.76 23.74
N VAL A 117 5.91 16.61 24.20
CA VAL A 117 6.31 15.30 23.69
C VAL A 117 5.09 14.51 23.26
N LEU A 118 5.15 13.89 22.08
CA LEU A 118 4.18 12.91 21.61
C LEU A 118 4.78 11.52 21.71
N VAL A 119 4.35 10.73 22.69
CA VAL A 119 4.78 9.34 22.84
C VAL A 119 3.95 8.45 21.93
N HIS A 120 4.62 7.69 21.06
CA HIS A 120 3.96 6.88 20.05
C HIS A 120 4.54 5.46 19.98
N ASP A 121 3.65 4.46 19.91
CA ASP A 121 4.04 3.09 19.69
C ASP A 121 4.53 2.92 18.24
N ALA A 122 5.76 2.44 18.03
CA ALA A 122 6.28 2.15 16.68
C ALA A 122 5.42 1.14 15.89
N ALA A 123 4.56 0.39 16.57
CA ALA A 123 3.67 -0.59 15.96
C ALA A 123 2.36 0.02 15.41
N ARG A 124 2.24 1.35 15.32
CA ARG A 124 1.10 2.08 14.75
C ARG A 124 1.54 2.88 13.53
N PRO A 125 1.80 2.21 12.39
CA PRO A 125 2.38 2.86 11.21
C PRO A 125 1.43 3.81 10.47
N PHE A 126 0.13 3.78 10.77
CA PHE A 126 -0.92 4.52 10.05
C PHE A 126 -1.40 5.77 10.79
N VAL A 127 -0.55 6.35 11.64
CA VAL A 127 -0.83 7.63 12.28
C VAL A 127 -0.93 8.74 11.22
N SER A 128 -2.05 9.46 11.21
CA SER A 128 -2.29 10.56 10.27
C SER A 128 -1.76 11.89 10.82
N ALA A 129 -1.39 12.82 9.93
CA ALA A 129 -1.05 14.19 10.32
C ALA A 129 -2.22 14.86 11.07
N ALA A 130 -3.45 14.63 10.62
CA ALA A 130 -4.65 15.14 11.28
C ALA A 130 -4.81 14.62 12.72
N LEU A 131 -4.42 13.36 13.00
CA LEU A 131 -4.44 12.82 14.36
C LEU A 131 -3.38 13.49 15.25
N ILE A 132 -2.18 13.73 14.71
CA ILE A 132 -1.11 14.46 15.39
C ILE A 132 -1.58 15.89 15.74
N ASP A 133 -2.14 16.62 14.77
CA ASP A 133 -2.69 17.97 14.96
C ASP A 133 -3.79 18.00 16.03
N ARG A 134 -4.70 17.01 16.04
CA ARG A 134 -5.76 16.92 17.07
C ARG A 134 -5.18 16.74 18.47
N CYS A 135 -4.17 15.89 18.63
CA CYS A 135 -3.53 15.67 19.94
C CYS A 135 -2.83 16.94 20.42
N LEU A 136 -2.08 17.62 19.55
CA LEU A 136 -1.39 18.88 19.87
C LEU A 136 -2.38 20.02 20.19
N THR A 137 -3.45 20.13 19.42
CA THR A 137 -4.49 21.15 19.62
C THR A 137 -5.21 20.94 20.96
N ALA A 138 -5.59 19.71 21.27
CA ALA A 138 -6.28 19.40 22.52
C ALA A 138 -5.37 19.46 23.75
N LEU A 139 -4.06 19.21 23.57
CA LEU A 139 -3.09 19.42 24.64
C LEU A 139 -3.13 20.88 25.13
N GLY A 140 -3.21 21.87 24.22
CA GLY A 140 -3.47 23.26 24.59
C GLY A 140 -2.73 23.74 25.85
N SER A 141 -3.48 24.05 26.90
CA SER A 141 -2.99 24.34 28.27
C SER A 141 -3.16 23.18 29.26
N ALA A 142 -3.68 22.03 28.83
CA ALA A 142 -3.79 20.82 29.62
C ALA A 142 -2.41 20.15 29.83
N HIS A 143 -2.35 19.18 30.75
CA HIS A 143 -1.12 18.43 31.03
C HIS A 143 -0.84 17.36 29.98
N GLY A 144 -1.90 16.77 29.41
CA GLY A 144 -1.81 15.76 28.37
C GLY A 144 -3.07 15.66 27.50
N ALA A 145 -2.95 15.00 26.34
CA ALA A 145 -4.05 14.67 25.45
C ALA A 145 -3.81 13.31 24.81
N ILE A 146 -4.83 12.44 24.81
CA ILE A 146 -4.74 11.11 24.20
C ILE A 146 -5.89 10.86 23.21
N PRO A 147 -5.61 10.23 22.06
CA PRO A 147 -6.63 9.79 21.14
C PRO A 147 -7.24 8.47 21.62
N ALA A 148 -8.56 8.34 21.50
CA ALA A 148 -9.23 7.09 21.82
C ALA A 148 -10.49 6.88 20.96
N ILE A 149 -10.89 5.62 20.84
CA ILE A 149 -12.11 5.20 20.13
C ILE A 149 -13.09 4.62 21.14
N ALA A 150 -14.34 5.08 21.12
CA ALA A 150 -15.39 4.57 22.00
C ALA A 150 -15.59 3.06 21.78
N VAL A 151 -15.78 2.32 22.88
CA VAL A 151 -16.08 0.89 22.79
C VAL A 151 -17.51 0.70 22.31
N THR A 152 -17.66 0.08 21.13
CA THR A 152 -18.98 -0.24 20.56
C THR A 152 -19.40 -1.68 20.83
N ASP A 153 -18.46 -2.60 20.98
CA ASP A 153 -18.79 -4.02 21.20
C ASP A 153 -19.15 -4.30 22.67
N THR A 154 -19.91 -5.37 22.90
CA THR A 154 -20.18 -5.83 24.28
C THR A 154 -18.89 -6.39 24.88
N LEU A 155 -18.48 -5.84 26.02
CA LEU A 155 -17.29 -6.32 26.73
C LEU A 155 -17.66 -7.43 27.72
N LYS A 156 -16.80 -8.45 27.79
CA LYS A 156 -16.89 -9.54 28.77
C LYS A 156 -15.63 -9.58 29.61
N ARG A 157 -15.77 -9.70 30.93
CA ARG A 157 -14.69 -10.15 31.81
C ARG A 157 -14.71 -11.67 31.81
N ALA A 158 -13.54 -12.30 31.75
CA ALA A 158 -13.42 -13.74 31.76
C ALA A 158 -12.21 -14.19 32.58
N GLU A 159 -12.36 -15.32 33.27
CA GLU A 159 -11.31 -16.00 34.03
C GLU A 159 -11.36 -17.49 33.70
N ALA A 160 -10.19 -18.11 33.51
CA ALA A 160 -10.08 -19.53 33.16
C ALA A 160 -11.01 -19.97 31.99
N GLY A 161 -11.18 -19.12 30.98
CA GLY A 161 -12.01 -19.40 29.79
C GLY A 161 -13.52 -19.31 30.01
N ARG A 162 -13.98 -18.83 31.17
CA ARG A 162 -15.41 -18.64 31.49
C ARG A 162 -15.72 -17.15 31.67
N ILE A 163 -16.85 -16.71 31.11
CA ILE A 163 -17.35 -15.33 31.29
C ILE A 163 -17.78 -15.15 32.75
N THR A 164 -17.26 -14.11 33.40
CA THR A 164 -17.58 -13.74 34.79
C THR A 164 -18.50 -12.52 34.86
N GLU A 165 -18.38 -11.59 33.92
CA GLU A 165 -19.12 -10.32 33.94
C GLU A 165 -19.37 -9.80 32.52
N THR A 166 -20.50 -9.13 32.32
CA THR A 166 -20.68 -8.23 31.16
C THR A 166 -20.38 -6.81 31.62
N VAL A 167 -19.31 -6.22 31.11
CA VAL A 167 -18.87 -4.87 31.48
C VAL A 167 -19.62 -3.85 30.63
N SER A 168 -20.21 -2.82 31.25
CA SER A 168 -20.85 -1.73 30.51
C SER A 168 -19.82 -1.04 29.62
N ARG A 169 -20.15 -0.85 28.35
CA ARG A 169 -19.30 -0.13 27.38
C ARG A 169 -19.43 1.40 27.49
N ASP A 170 -20.44 1.88 28.22
CA ASP A 170 -20.72 3.31 28.35
C ASP A 170 -19.56 4.03 29.05
N GLY A 171 -19.03 5.07 28.40
CA GLY A 171 -17.87 5.80 28.89
C GLY A 171 -16.52 5.07 28.77
N LEU A 172 -16.48 3.88 28.14
CA LEU A 172 -15.22 3.17 27.89
C LEU A 172 -14.64 3.49 26.52
N TRP A 173 -13.32 3.69 26.51
CA TRP A 173 -12.58 4.10 25.32
C TRP A 173 -11.33 3.23 25.17
N ARG A 174 -10.99 2.92 23.92
CA ARG A 174 -9.75 2.23 23.56
C ARG A 174 -8.69 3.27 23.25
N ALA A 175 -7.76 3.46 24.18
CA ALA A 175 -6.65 4.38 23.99
C ALA A 175 -5.79 4.01 22.76
N GLN A 176 -5.35 5.05 22.05
CA GLN A 176 -4.41 5.00 20.95
C GLN A 176 -3.19 5.87 21.28
N THR A 177 -2.20 5.83 20.38
CA THR A 177 -1.07 6.77 20.38
C THR A 177 -1.04 7.48 19.02
N PRO A 178 -0.48 8.70 18.89
CA PRO A 178 0.37 9.40 19.85
C PRO A 178 -0.37 9.92 21.08
N GLN A 179 0.26 9.85 22.25
CA GLN A 179 -0.21 10.51 23.47
C GLN A 179 0.66 11.75 23.69
N ALA A 180 0.06 12.95 23.69
CA ALA A 180 0.77 14.22 23.77
C ALA A 180 0.79 14.74 25.21
N PHE A 181 1.92 15.25 25.68
CA PHE A 181 2.07 15.78 27.04
C PHE A 181 2.97 17.00 27.10
N ASN A 182 2.85 17.79 28.18
CA ASN A 182 3.94 18.67 28.59
C ASN A 182 5.18 17.83 28.93
N PHE A 183 6.31 18.11 28.29
CA PHE A 183 7.50 17.26 28.39
C PHE A 183 8.05 17.16 29.81
N MET A 184 8.29 18.29 30.47
CA MET A 184 8.88 18.32 31.81
C MET A 184 7.98 17.65 32.85
N ALA A 185 6.67 17.86 32.73
CA ALA A 185 5.70 17.24 33.60
C ALA A 185 5.70 15.71 33.41
N LEU A 186 5.68 15.22 32.16
CA LEU A 186 5.66 13.79 31.87
C LEU A 186 6.95 13.10 32.33
N LEU A 187 8.11 13.71 32.10
CA LEU A 187 9.40 13.17 32.57
C LEU A 187 9.44 13.06 34.10
N ALA A 188 8.97 14.07 34.82
CA ALA A 188 8.86 14.01 36.28
C ALA A 188 7.93 12.89 36.75
N ALA A 189 6.78 12.71 36.08
CA ALA A 189 5.84 11.64 36.38
C ALA A 189 6.45 10.25 36.17
N HIS A 190 7.13 10.01 35.05
CA HIS A 190 7.81 8.72 34.79
C HIS A 190 8.92 8.43 35.79
N ARG A 191 9.71 9.43 36.21
CA ARG A 191 10.75 9.27 37.24
C ARG A 191 10.19 8.84 38.60
N ALA A 192 8.97 9.28 38.93
CA ALA A 192 8.32 8.99 40.21
C ALA A 192 7.41 7.76 40.17
N ALA A 193 7.02 7.28 38.99
CA ALA A 193 6.02 6.24 38.84
C ALA A 193 6.54 4.85 39.24
N PRO A 194 5.72 4.01 39.91
CA PRO A 194 6.04 2.61 40.12
C PRO A 194 6.01 1.85 38.78
N PRO A 195 6.68 0.68 38.69
CA PRO A 195 6.67 -0.14 37.49
C PRO A 195 5.30 -0.77 37.23
N GLY A 196 5.06 -1.20 35.98
CA GLY A 196 3.89 -1.99 35.59
C GLY A 196 2.71 -1.21 35.01
N LEU A 197 2.87 0.09 34.74
CA LEU A 197 1.84 0.89 34.08
C LEU A 197 1.82 0.61 32.56
N THR A 198 0.61 0.53 31.99
CA THR A 198 0.42 -0.01 30.64
C THR A 198 0.60 1.03 29.53
N ASP A 199 0.39 2.30 29.82
CA ASP A 199 0.56 3.43 28.90
C ASP A 199 0.95 4.71 29.64
N ASP A 200 1.21 5.79 28.88
CA ASP A 200 1.72 7.05 29.43
C ASP A 200 0.61 7.88 30.09
N ALA A 201 -0.64 7.67 29.66
CA ALA A 201 -1.82 8.21 30.31
C ALA A 201 -1.92 7.71 31.77
N ALA A 202 -1.74 6.41 32.02
CA ALA A 202 -1.78 5.87 33.39
C ALA A 202 -0.70 6.47 34.31
N VAL A 203 0.50 6.74 33.76
CA VAL A 203 1.59 7.43 34.48
C VAL A 203 1.19 8.87 34.82
N ALA A 204 0.62 9.59 33.85
CA ALA A 204 0.17 10.96 34.04
C ALA A 204 -1.00 11.07 35.03
N GLU A 205 -1.99 10.18 34.93
CA GLU A 205 -3.14 10.10 35.85
C GLU A 205 -2.69 9.87 37.29
N LEU A 206 -1.74 8.94 37.51
CA LEU A 206 -1.17 8.68 38.84
C LEU A 206 -0.46 9.91 39.41
N ALA A 207 0.17 10.72 38.55
CA ALA A 207 0.79 11.99 38.92
C ALA A 207 -0.23 13.14 39.10
N GLY A 208 -1.54 12.87 39.02
CA GLY A 208 -2.60 13.87 39.19
C GLY A 208 -2.80 14.78 37.98
N MET A 209 -2.29 14.41 36.81
CA MET A 209 -2.46 15.19 35.58
C MET A 209 -3.86 15.08 35.03
N GLN A 210 -4.32 16.20 34.47
CA GLN A 210 -5.58 16.25 33.71
C GLN A 210 -5.30 16.00 32.24
N LEU A 211 -5.93 14.96 31.70
CA LEU A 211 -5.78 14.53 30.31
C LEU A 211 -7.03 14.86 29.51
N ALA A 212 -6.84 15.46 28.34
CA ALA A 212 -7.88 15.61 27.34
C ALA A 212 -8.04 14.31 26.53
N LEU A 213 -9.29 13.94 26.25
CA LEU A 213 -9.61 12.85 25.34
C LEU A 213 -9.97 13.43 23.97
N VAL A 214 -9.33 12.95 22.91
CA VAL A 214 -9.68 13.32 21.52
C VAL A 214 -10.15 12.12 20.73
N ALA A 215 -10.93 12.38 19.67
CA ALA A 215 -11.33 11.34 18.74
C ALA A 215 -10.10 10.70 18.06
N GLY A 216 -9.95 9.39 18.26
CA GLY A 216 -8.97 8.55 17.58
C GLY A 216 -9.38 8.20 16.14
N ASP A 217 -8.49 7.47 15.45
CA ASP A 217 -8.68 7.03 14.06
C ASP A 217 -8.81 5.50 14.02
N PRO A 218 -9.91 4.92 13.51
CA PRO A 218 -10.06 3.47 13.37
C PRO A 218 -8.92 2.79 12.59
N ASP A 219 -8.38 3.49 11.59
CA ASP A 219 -7.30 3.00 10.74
C ASP A 219 -5.92 3.07 11.42
N ASN A 220 -5.78 3.81 12.53
CA ASN A 220 -4.57 3.87 13.36
C ASN A 220 -4.45 2.61 14.26
N ILE A 221 -4.49 1.44 13.62
CA ILE A 221 -4.40 0.14 14.26
C ILE A 221 -3.00 -0.08 14.83
N LYS A 222 -2.92 -0.83 15.94
CA LYS A 222 -1.66 -1.30 16.50
C LYS A 222 -1.39 -2.71 15.99
N MET A 223 -0.40 -2.86 15.12
CA MET A 223 0.04 -4.16 14.62
C MET A 223 0.56 -5.00 15.81
N THR A 224 -0.17 -6.05 16.16
CA THR A 224 0.01 -6.81 17.40
C THR A 224 0.01 -8.31 17.17
N HIS A 225 -0.86 -8.80 16.30
CA HIS A 225 -1.07 -10.21 16.00
C HIS A 225 -0.54 -10.55 14.61
N GLU A 226 -0.25 -11.82 14.36
CA GLU A 226 0.20 -12.31 13.05
C GLU A 226 -0.77 -11.94 11.92
N ALA A 227 -2.08 -12.00 12.18
CA ALA A 227 -3.12 -11.62 11.23
C ALA A 227 -3.04 -10.14 10.78
N ASP A 228 -2.45 -9.25 11.59
CA ASP A 228 -2.26 -7.84 11.22
C ASP A 228 -1.19 -7.69 10.12
N PHE A 229 -0.36 -8.72 9.93
CA PHE A 229 0.66 -8.80 8.88
C PHE A 229 0.23 -9.67 7.70
N ALA A 230 -0.87 -10.42 7.83
CA ALA A 230 -1.40 -11.27 6.77
C ALA A 230 -2.02 -10.43 5.66
N ALA A 231 -1.81 -10.81 4.40
CA ALA A 231 -2.34 -10.10 3.24
C ALA A 231 -3.88 -10.06 3.28
N ARG A 232 -4.50 -8.86 3.39
CA ARG A 232 -5.94 -8.72 3.13
C ARG A 232 -6.20 -8.90 1.64
N ILE A 233 -7.39 -9.41 1.32
CA ILE A 233 -7.87 -9.65 -0.05
C ILE A 233 -7.70 -8.35 -0.86
N ALA A 234 -6.80 -8.35 -1.82
CA ALA A 234 -6.65 -7.26 -2.77
C ALA A 234 -7.95 -7.11 -3.57
N VAL A 235 -8.50 -5.89 -3.61
CA VAL A 235 -9.67 -5.61 -4.46
C VAL A 235 -9.20 -5.61 -5.92
N PRO A 236 -9.68 -6.55 -6.76
CA PRO A 236 -9.28 -6.59 -8.16
C PRO A 236 -9.88 -5.41 -8.92
N ARG A 237 -9.13 -4.91 -9.90
CA ARG A 237 -9.62 -3.99 -10.94
C ARG A 237 -9.69 -4.74 -12.26
N THR A 238 -10.69 -4.44 -13.08
CA THR A 238 -10.85 -5.04 -14.39
C THR A 238 -11.04 -3.96 -15.44
N GLY A 239 -10.33 -4.07 -16.55
CA GLY A 239 -10.55 -3.27 -17.75
C GLY A 239 -11.02 -4.13 -18.91
N GLN A 240 -11.62 -3.47 -19.90
CA GLN A 240 -12.10 -4.07 -21.13
C GLN A 240 -11.45 -3.35 -22.31
N GLY A 241 -11.04 -4.10 -23.32
CA GLY A 241 -10.67 -3.56 -24.63
C GLY A 241 -11.48 -4.23 -25.73
N PHE A 242 -11.71 -3.47 -26.80
CA PHE A 242 -12.40 -3.94 -27.99
C PHE A 242 -11.77 -3.29 -29.21
N ASP A 243 -11.31 -4.10 -30.16
CA ASP A 243 -10.67 -3.60 -31.37
C ASP A 243 -11.21 -4.31 -32.62
N VAL A 244 -11.21 -3.59 -33.74
CA VAL A 244 -11.79 -4.02 -35.02
C VAL A 244 -10.87 -3.65 -36.17
N HIS A 245 -10.59 -4.63 -37.01
CA HIS A 245 -9.85 -4.40 -38.25
C HIS A 245 -10.57 -4.98 -39.47
N ARG A 246 -10.30 -4.36 -40.61
CA ARG A 246 -10.84 -4.75 -41.92
C ARG A 246 -9.87 -5.71 -42.63
N PHE A 247 -10.41 -6.68 -43.35
CA PHE A 247 -9.62 -7.48 -44.29
C PHE A 247 -9.46 -6.78 -45.65
N ASP A 248 -8.30 -6.92 -46.25
CA ASP A 248 -8.03 -6.54 -47.64
C ASP A 248 -8.58 -7.59 -48.63
N ALA A 249 -8.27 -7.45 -49.92
CA ALA A 249 -8.60 -8.41 -50.96
C ALA A 249 -7.95 -9.79 -50.73
N GLU A 250 -8.51 -10.84 -51.31
CA GLU A 250 -7.93 -12.19 -51.29
C GLU A 250 -6.58 -12.25 -52.03
N GLY A 251 -5.67 -13.08 -51.52
CA GLY A 251 -4.31 -13.25 -52.05
C GLY A 251 -3.31 -12.17 -51.62
N THR A 252 -3.69 -11.25 -50.72
CA THR A 252 -2.85 -10.13 -50.27
C THR A 252 -1.88 -10.48 -49.13
N ALA A 253 -2.02 -11.68 -48.56
CA ALA A 253 -1.16 -12.22 -47.51
C ALA A 253 -1.19 -13.76 -47.52
N GLU A 254 -0.18 -14.38 -46.91
CA GLU A 254 -0.17 -15.81 -46.57
C GLU A 254 -0.40 -16.03 -45.05
N THR A 255 -0.09 -15.01 -44.24
CA THR A 255 -0.25 -15.00 -42.79
C THR A 255 -0.67 -13.62 -42.29
N ILE A 256 -1.35 -13.59 -41.17
CA ILE A 256 -1.71 -12.38 -40.40
C ILE A 256 -1.23 -12.51 -38.97
N MET A 257 -0.96 -11.39 -38.28
CA MET A 257 -0.57 -11.42 -36.87
C MET A 257 -1.81 -11.46 -35.98
N LEU A 258 -1.86 -12.43 -35.06
CA LEU A 258 -2.89 -12.53 -34.03
C LEU A 258 -2.24 -13.02 -32.72
N GLY A 259 -2.40 -12.25 -31.65
CA GLY A 259 -1.88 -12.57 -30.32
C GLY A 259 -0.35 -12.71 -30.28
N GLY A 260 0.35 -11.92 -31.07
CA GLY A 260 1.82 -11.86 -31.16
C GLY A 260 2.44 -12.96 -32.02
N MET A 261 1.64 -13.71 -32.79
CA MET A 261 2.15 -14.78 -33.64
C MET A 261 1.49 -14.78 -35.03
N PRO A 262 2.20 -15.27 -36.08
CA PRO A 262 1.62 -15.42 -37.40
C PRO A 262 0.58 -16.56 -37.42
N VAL A 263 -0.56 -16.30 -38.05
CA VAL A 263 -1.65 -17.25 -38.27
C VAL A 263 -1.94 -17.31 -39.78
N PRO A 264 -2.04 -18.51 -40.40
CA PRO A 264 -2.33 -18.64 -41.82
C PRO A 264 -3.67 -17.98 -42.21
N HIS A 265 -3.61 -17.07 -43.17
CA HIS A 265 -4.80 -16.44 -43.74
C HIS A 265 -4.46 -15.79 -45.09
N ASN A 266 -5.40 -15.82 -46.04
CA ASN A 266 -5.18 -15.36 -47.41
C ASN A 266 -5.47 -13.86 -47.63
N ARG A 267 -5.80 -13.12 -46.57
CA ARG A 267 -6.19 -11.70 -46.65
C ARG A 267 -5.43 -10.90 -45.61
N ARG A 268 -4.76 -9.84 -46.03
CA ARG A 268 -4.07 -8.92 -45.11
C ARG A 268 -5.09 -8.22 -44.20
N ILE A 269 -4.68 -7.93 -42.97
CA ILE A 269 -5.43 -7.04 -42.08
C ILE A 269 -5.01 -5.59 -42.38
N ILE A 270 -5.97 -4.72 -42.65
CA ILE A 270 -5.76 -3.29 -42.83
C ILE A 270 -5.74 -2.64 -41.44
N GLY A 271 -4.62 -2.01 -41.10
CA GLY A 271 -4.42 -1.34 -39.82
C GLY A 271 -3.11 -0.59 -39.76
N HIS A 272 -2.89 0.09 -38.64
CA HIS A 272 -1.58 0.58 -38.24
C HIS A 272 -0.76 -0.58 -37.66
N SER A 273 0.57 -0.41 -37.56
CA SER A 273 1.46 -1.46 -37.02
C SER A 273 1.45 -2.75 -37.88
N ASP A 274 1.59 -3.91 -37.26
CA ASP A 274 1.36 -5.24 -37.82
C ASP A 274 -0.13 -5.68 -37.69
N ALA A 275 -1.00 -4.75 -37.26
CA ALA A 275 -2.45 -4.87 -37.19
C ALA A 275 -2.97 -6.04 -36.33
N ASP A 276 -2.24 -6.38 -35.27
CA ASP A 276 -2.62 -7.43 -34.34
C ASP A 276 -3.70 -6.95 -33.35
N LEU A 277 -4.95 -7.05 -33.79
CA LEU A 277 -6.12 -6.62 -33.01
C LEU A 277 -6.27 -7.34 -31.66
N VAL A 278 -5.71 -8.55 -31.52
CA VAL A 278 -5.78 -9.30 -30.26
C VAL A 278 -4.90 -8.62 -29.22
N LEU A 279 -3.67 -8.26 -29.61
CA LEU A 279 -2.78 -7.51 -28.73
C LEU A 279 -3.31 -6.09 -28.47
N HIS A 280 -3.92 -5.44 -29.46
CA HIS A 280 -4.54 -4.13 -29.26
C HIS A 280 -5.66 -4.17 -28.22
N ALA A 281 -6.61 -5.11 -28.35
CA ALA A 281 -7.70 -5.25 -27.40
C ALA A 281 -7.17 -5.55 -25.98
N ILE A 282 -6.14 -6.39 -25.82
CA ILE A 282 -5.53 -6.66 -24.51
C ILE A 282 -4.86 -5.39 -23.96
N THR A 283 -4.18 -4.63 -24.81
CA THR A 283 -3.51 -3.38 -24.43
C THR A 283 -4.51 -2.36 -23.88
N ASP A 284 -5.63 -2.14 -24.57
CA ASP A 284 -6.70 -1.26 -24.08
C ASP A 284 -7.34 -1.78 -22.80
N ALA A 285 -7.50 -3.10 -22.66
CA ALA A 285 -8.01 -3.70 -21.42
C ALA A 285 -7.06 -3.41 -20.23
N LEU A 286 -5.75 -3.44 -20.45
CA LEU A 286 -4.76 -3.11 -19.42
C LEU A 286 -4.81 -1.62 -19.05
N TYR A 287 -4.84 -0.72 -20.03
CA TYR A 287 -5.02 0.72 -19.75
C TYR A 287 -6.32 1.01 -19.03
N GLY A 288 -7.42 0.41 -19.46
CA GLY A 288 -8.72 0.53 -18.81
C GLY A 288 -8.70 0.06 -17.36
N ALA A 289 -7.97 -1.03 -17.05
CA ALA A 289 -7.86 -1.56 -15.68
C ALA A 289 -7.17 -0.58 -14.72
N ILE A 290 -6.32 0.32 -15.23
CA ILE A 290 -5.66 1.39 -14.47
C ILE A 290 -6.24 2.79 -14.72
N ALA A 291 -7.33 2.90 -15.50
CA ALA A 291 -7.95 4.16 -15.91
C ALA A 291 -6.97 5.14 -16.61
N ASP A 292 -6.06 4.60 -17.42
CA ASP A 292 -4.98 5.35 -18.09
C ASP A 292 -5.25 5.49 -19.60
N GLY A 293 -6.49 5.78 -19.99
CA GLY A 293 -6.86 5.98 -21.40
C GLY A 293 -6.84 4.70 -22.25
N ASP A 294 -6.37 4.83 -23.48
CA ASP A 294 -6.33 3.80 -24.53
C ASP A 294 -5.06 3.92 -25.39
N ILE A 295 -4.84 3.00 -26.34
CA ILE A 295 -3.69 3.03 -27.26
C ILE A 295 -3.55 4.39 -27.95
N GLY A 296 -4.65 5.00 -28.40
CA GLY A 296 -4.61 6.27 -29.13
C GLY A 296 -4.11 7.43 -28.26
N ALA A 297 -4.39 7.40 -26.95
CA ALA A 297 -3.89 8.38 -25.99
C ALA A 297 -2.37 8.27 -25.78
N HIS A 298 -1.82 7.05 -25.77
CA HIS A 298 -0.39 6.80 -25.55
C HIS A 298 0.44 6.83 -26.84
N PHE A 299 -0.17 6.44 -27.96
CA PHE A 299 0.46 6.32 -29.26
C PHE A 299 -0.39 7.01 -30.33
N PRO A 300 -0.43 8.35 -30.34
CA PRO A 300 -1.25 9.08 -31.30
C PRO A 300 -0.81 8.76 -32.74
N PRO A 301 -1.75 8.49 -33.65
CA PRO A 301 -1.42 8.15 -35.04
C PRO A 301 -0.83 9.33 -35.83
N SER A 302 -0.95 10.55 -35.31
CA SER A 302 -0.31 11.75 -35.87
C SER A 302 1.21 11.80 -35.62
N ASP A 303 1.72 11.02 -34.67
CA ASP A 303 3.16 10.96 -34.38
C ASP A 303 3.84 9.99 -35.35
N ALA A 304 4.76 10.52 -36.15
CA ALA A 304 5.53 9.75 -37.12
C ALA A 304 6.38 8.65 -36.46
N ALA A 305 6.75 8.78 -35.18
CA ALA A 305 7.50 7.78 -34.44
C ALA A 305 6.69 6.50 -34.13
N ASN A 306 5.37 6.53 -34.32
CA ASN A 306 4.48 5.36 -34.14
C ASN A 306 4.17 4.65 -35.46
N LYS A 307 4.60 5.22 -36.59
CA LYS A 307 4.48 4.55 -37.89
C LYS A 307 5.34 3.28 -37.87
N ASP A 308 4.72 2.15 -38.20
CA ASP A 308 5.36 0.82 -38.27
C ASP A 308 5.89 0.25 -36.94
N ARG A 309 5.57 0.86 -35.78
CA ARG A 309 5.83 0.27 -34.45
C ARG A 309 5.10 -1.05 -34.33
N ALA A 310 5.63 -2.08 -33.67
CA ALA A 310 4.97 -3.39 -33.55
C ALA A 310 3.93 -3.44 -32.42
N SER A 311 2.83 -4.19 -32.57
CA SER A 311 1.77 -4.25 -31.54
C SER A 311 2.27 -4.79 -30.20
N VAL A 312 3.32 -5.62 -30.21
CA VAL A 312 3.98 -6.11 -28.98
C VAL A 312 4.57 -4.97 -28.14
N ASP A 313 4.97 -3.85 -28.75
CA ASP A 313 5.53 -2.71 -28.02
C ASP A 313 4.44 -1.93 -27.28
N PHE A 314 3.24 -1.83 -27.87
CA PHE A 314 2.08 -1.24 -27.18
C PHE A 314 1.72 -2.07 -25.95
N LEU A 315 1.67 -3.40 -26.11
CA LEU A 315 1.34 -4.31 -25.03
C LEU A 315 2.36 -4.25 -23.88
N ARG A 316 3.65 -4.26 -24.20
CA ARG A 316 4.73 -4.13 -23.20
C ARG A 316 4.62 -2.81 -22.45
N HIS A 317 4.41 -1.71 -23.17
CA HIS A 317 4.22 -0.43 -22.54
C HIS A 317 3.00 -0.42 -21.59
N ALA A 318 1.85 -0.97 -22.00
CA ALA A 318 0.70 -1.06 -21.10
C ALA A 318 1.00 -1.94 -19.86
N ALA A 319 1.72 -3.05 -20.00
CA ALA A 319 2.16 -3.87 -18.88
C ALA A 319 3.09 -3.09 -17.91
N ASP A 320 4.03 -2.32 -18.46
CA ASP A 320 4.92 -1.45 -17.68
C ASP A 320 4.14 -0.37 -16.93
N ARG A 321 3.10 0.20 -17.55
CA ARG A 321 2.20 1.17 -16.91
C ARG A 321 1.40 0.55 -15.77
N VAL A 322 0.93 -0.69 -15.93
CA VAL A 322 0.28 -1.44 -14.84
C VAL A 322 1.24 -1.66 -13.67
N ALA A 323 2.48 -2.04 -13.94
CA ALA A 323 3.52 -2.20 -12.92
C ALA A 323 3.84 -0.87 -12.22
N ALA A 324 4.01 0.21 -12.98
CA ALA A 324 4.27 1.56 -12.46
C ALA A 324 3.11 2.09 -11.60
N ALA A 325 1.87 1.67 -11.89
CA ALA A 325 0.69 1.93 -11.07
C ALA A 325 0.61 1.05 -9.80
N GLY A 326 1.68 0.34 -9.45
CA GLY A 326 1.77 -0.52 -8.28
C GLY A 326 0.86 -1.75 -8.37
N CYS A 327 0.59 -2.25 -9.57
CA CYS A 327 -0.29 -3.39 -9.81
C CYS A 327 0.42 -4.52 -10.56
N ARG A 328 -0.12 -5.73 -10.44
CA ARG A 328 0.25 -6.88 -11.24
C ARG A 328 -0.96 -7.40 -12.00
N ILE A 329 -0.70 -7.90 -13.19
CA ILE A 329 -1.70 -8.58 -14.01
C ILE A 329 -1.98 -9.95 -13.36
N VAL A 330 -3.26 -10.30 -13.26
CA VAL A 330 -3.72 -11.57 -12.66
C VAL A 330 -4.29 -12.49 -13.72
N HIS A 331 -5.04 -11.95 -14.66
CA HIS A 331 -5.75 -12.74 -15.65
C HIS A 331 -6.04 -11.92 -16.89
N ILE A 332 -5.90 -12.56 -18.05
CA ILE A 332 -6.29 -12.04 -19.37
C ILE A 332 -7.29 -13.01 -19.98
N ASP A 333 -8.41 -12.49 -20.46
CA ASP A 333 -9.37 -13.25 -21.25
C ASP A 333 -9.66 -12.51 -22.55
N VAL A 334 -9.42 -13.16 -23.68
CA VAL A 334 -9.68 -12.56 -24.99
C VAL A 334 -10.56 -13.47 -25.84
N THR A 335 -11.49 -12.88 -26.58
CA THR A 335 -12.34 -13.55 -27.54
C THR A 335 -12.13 -12.94 -28.91
N VAL A 336 -11.65 -13.75 -29.86
CA VAL A 336 -11.55 -13.37 -31.26
C VAL A 336 -12.88 -13.66 -31.95
N ILE A 337 -13.44 -12.66 -32.63
CA ILE A 337 -14.75 -12.72 -33.27
C ILE A 337 -14.55 -12.65 -34.78
N CYS A 338 -14.62 -13.80 -35.45
CA CYS A 338 -14.40 -13.91 -36.90
C CYS A 338 -14.96 -15.23 -37.46
N GLU A 339 -15.29 -15.22 -38.76
CA GLU A 339 -15.59 -16.46 -39.51
C GLU A 339 -14.31 -17.21 -39.91
N ALA A 340 -13.26 -16.45 -40.25
CA ALA A 340 -11.93 -16.97 -40.57
C ALA A 340 -10.85 -15.96 -40.10
N PRO A 341 -9.64 -16.43 -39.73
CA PRO A 341 -9.21 -17.83 -39.68
C PRO A 341 -9.77 -18.61 -38.47
N LYS A 342 -9.71 -19.95 -38.52
CA LYS A 342 -10.08 -20.79 -37.38
C LYS A 342 -9.05 -20.66 -36.27
N ILE A 343 -9.43 -20.11 -35.12
CA ILE A 343 -8.50 -19.91 -33.98
C ILE A 343 -8.24 -21.20 -33.19
N GLY A 344 -9.17 -22.16 -33.20
CA GLY A 344 -9.06 -23.42 -32.43
C GLY A 344 -7.69 -24.12 -32.52
N PRO A 345 -7.15 -24.36 -33.73
CA PRO A 345 -5.82 -24.95 -33.92
C PRO A 345 -4.64 -24.12 -33.39
N HIS A 346 -4.81 -22.81 -33.26
CA HIS A 346 -3.74 -21.87 -32.86
C HIS A 346 -3.86 -21.43 -31.40
N ARG A 347 -4.97 -21.72 -30.73
CA ARG A 347 -5.30 -21.24 -29.38
C ARG A 347 -4.18 -21.45 -28.38
N ALA A 348 -3.64 -22.67 -28.28
CA ALA A 348 -2.62 -23.00 -27.29
C ALA A 348 -1.32 -22.21 -27.51
N ALA A 349 -0.89 -22.10 -28.77
CA ALA A 349 0.30 -21.31 -29.13
C ALA A 349 0.07 -19.82 -28.85
N MET A 350 -1.10 -19.29 -29.20
CA MET A 350 -1.46 -17.89 -28.96
C MET A 350 -1.51 -17.56 -27.46
N THR A 351 -2.12 -18.44 -26.65
CA THR A 351 -2.11 -18.35 -25.19
C THR A 351 -0.68 -18.29 -24.65
N GLN A 352 0.21 -19.17 -25.14
CA GLN A 352 1.60 -19.22 -24.71
C GLN A 352 2.38 -17.95 -25.09
N THR A 353 2.16 -17.42 -26.30
CA THR A 353 2.79 -16.17 -26.75
C THR A 353 2.36 -14.99 -25.88
N ILE A 354 1.04 -14.80 -25.67
CA ILE A 354 0.51 -13.72 -24.84
C ILE A 354 1.03 -13.83 -23.40
N ALA A 355 0.99 -15.04 -22.82
CA ALA A 355 1.51 -15.29 -21.48
C ALA A 355 3.01 -14.96 -21.37
N GLY A 356 3.80 -15.33 -22.36
CA GLY A 356 5.23 -15.01 -22.42
C GLY A 356 5.51 -13.51 -22.53
N LEU A 357 4.73 -12.78 -23.35
CA LEU A 357 4.85 -11.33 -23.52
C LEU A 357 4.51 -10.55 -22.24
N LEU A 358 3.58 -11.07 -21.43
CA LEU A 358 3.12 -10.45 -20.17
C LEU A 358 3.77 -11.03 -18.91
N HIS A 359 4.69 -11.99 -19.05
CA HIS A 359 5.30 -12.72 -17.95
C HIS A 359 4.28 -13.39 -16.99
N LEU A 360 3.25 -14.01 -17.58
CA LEU A 360 2.18 -14.70 -16.86
C LEU A 360 2.31 -16.22 -16.96
N ASP A 361 1.71 -16.92 -16.00
CA ASP A 361 1.41 -18.34 -16.16
C ASP A 361 0.39 -18.52 -17.30
N THR A 362 0.52 -19.58 -18.09
CA THR A 362 -0.41 -19.85 -19.20
C THR A 362 -1.84 -20.09 -18.71
N GLN A 363 -2.03 -20.56 -17.47
CA GLN A 363 -3.35 -20.70 -16.85
C GLN A 363 -4.02 -19.36 -16.54
N ALA A 364 -3.26 -18.26 -16.51
CA ALA A 364 -3.78 -16.91 -16.35
C ALA A 364 -4.20 -16.25 -17.67
N VAL A 365 -4.07 -16.96 -18.81
CA VAL A 365 -4.42 -16.42 -20.14
C VAL A 365 -5.41 -17.35 -20.84
N SER A 366 -6.61 -16.82 -21.10
CA SER A 366 -7.66 -17.51 -21.85
C SER A 366 -7.84 -16.88 -23.23
N VAL A 367 -7.67 -17.68 -24.28
CA VAL A 367 -7.94 -17.29 -25.67
C VAL A 367 -9.16 -18.08 -26.18
N LYS A 368 -10.22 -17.36 -26.52
CA LYS A 368 -11.47 -17.91 -27.05
C LYS A 368 -11.70 -17.40 -28.48
N ALA A 369 -12.60 -18.06 -29.19
CA ALA A 369 -13.06 -17.56 -30.46
C ALA A 369 -14.52 -17.93 -30.68
N THR A 370 -15.22 -17.08 -31.43
CA THR A 370 -16.59 -17.31 -31.86
C THR A 370 -16.81 -16.74 -33.26
N THR A 371 -17.66 -17.40 -34.02
CA THR A 371 -18.27 -16.89 -35.25
C THR A 371 -19.41 -15.94 -34.91
N THR A 372 -19.92 -15.22 -35.91
CA THR A 372 -21.18 -14.46 -35.78
C THR A 372 -22.25 -15.02 -36.70
N GLU A 373 -22.12 -16.30 -37.08
CA GLU A 373 -23.09 -17.07 -37.87
C GLU A 373 -23.48 -16.36 -39.18
N GLY A 374 -22.51 -15.77 -39.88
CA GLY A 374 -22.76 -15.03 -41.12
C GLY A 374 -23.40 -13.65 -40.93
N LEU A 375 -23.63 -13.20 -39.69
CA LEU A 375 -24.22 -11.90 -39.37
C LEU A 375 -23.16 -10.83 -39.12
N GLY A 376 -23.46 -9.58 -39.51
CA GLY A 376 -22.56 -8.44 -39.28
C GLY A 376 -21.29 -8.46 -40.14
N PHE A 377 -20.39 -7.49 -39.92
CA PHE A 377 -19.18 -7.36 -40.72
C PHE A 377 -18.20 -8.53 -40.51
N THR A 378 -18.15 -9.08 -39.30
CA THR A 378 -17.37 -10.29 -38.98
C THR A 378 -17.94 -11.52 -39.69
N GLY A 379 -19.27 -11.64 -39.73
CA GLY A 379 -19.98 -12.76 -40.36
C GLY A 379 -19.93 -12.73 -41.88
N ARG A 380 -19.92 -11.54 -42.49
CA ARG A 380 -19.71 -11.37 -43.94
C ARG A 380 -18.23 -11.48 -44.35
N GLY A 381 -17.32 -11.69 -43.40
CA GLY A 381 -15.89 -11.74 -43.67
C GLY A 381 -15.31 -10.40 -44.15
N GLU A 382 -15.92 -9.26 -43.80
CA GLU A 382 -15.39 -7.93 -44.12
C GLU A 382 -14.20 -7.56 -43.23
N GLY A 383 -14.09 -8.20 -42.07
CA GLY A 383 -13.07 -7.97 -41.07
C GLY A 383 -13.20 -8.93 -39.89
N LEU A 384 -12.49 -8.60 -38.81
CA LEU A 384 -12.47 -9.35 -37.56
C LEU A 384 -12.45 -8.39 -36.38
N ALA A 385 -12.92 -8.87 -35.23
CA ALA A 385 -12.91 -8.11 -33.98
C ALA A 385 -12.29 -8.93 -32.85
N ALA A 386 -11.80 -8.26 -31.83
CA ALA A 386 -11.28 -8.87 -30.61
C ALA A 386 -11.85 -8.13 -29.41
N GLN A 387 -12.31 -8.89 -28.42
CA GLN A 387 -12.76 -8.36 -27.13
C GLN A 387 -11.92 -8.97 -26.02
N ALA A 388 -11.28 -8.13 -25.22
CA ALA A 388 -10.42 -8.57 -24.12
C ALA A 388 -10.89 -8.01 -22.78
N LEU A 389 -10.62 -8.78 -21.73
CA LEU A 389 -10.70 -8.38 -20.33
C LEU A 389 -9.34 -8.59 -19.68
N ALA A 390 -8.90 -7.63 -18.88
CA ALA A 390 -7.71 -7.74 -18.08
C ALA A 390 -8.05 -7.47 -16.61
N THR A 391 -7.70 -8.41 -15.73
CA THR A 391 -7.85 -8.25 -14.29
C THR A 391 -6.49 -8.03 -13.66
N ILE A 392 -6.38 -7.00 -12.83
CA ILE A 392 -5.18 -6.63 -12.09
C ILE A 392 -5.49 -6.55 -10.59
N VAL A 393 -4.46 -6.70 -9.78
CA VAL A 393 -4.51 -6.43 -8.32
C VAL A 393 -3.30 -5.58 -7.93
N PRO A 394 -3.39 -4.81 -6.83
CA PRO A 394 -2.20 -4.19 -6.23
C PRO A 394 -1.08 -5.23 -6.05
N SER A 395 0.12 -4.89 -6.54
CA SER A 395 1.32 -5.71 -6.37
C SER A 395 1.71 -5.69 -4.90
N GLN A 396 2.04 -6.87 -4.36
CA GLN A 396 2.82 -6.90 -3.13
C GLN A 396 4.23 -6.46 -3.49
N MET A 397 4.66 -5.28 -3.04
CA MET A 397 6.06 -4.88 -3.21
C MET A 397 6.92 -5.93 -2.52
N SER A 398 7.74 -6.63 -3.29
CA SER A 398 8.73 -7.61 -2.82
C SER A 398 9.89 -6.96 -2.12
#